data_AF-A0A961FTA7-F1
#
_entry.id   AF-A0A961FTA7-F1
#
_cell.length_a   1.000
_cell.length_b   1.000
_cell.length_c   1.000
_cell.angle_alpha   90.00
_cell.angle_beta   90.00
_cell.angle_gamma   90.00
#
_symmetry.space_group_name_H-M   'P 1'
#
loop_
_entity.id
_entity.type
_entity.pdbx_description
1 polymer ?
#
loop_
_entity_poly.entity_id
_entity_poly.type
_entity_poly.pdbx_seq_one_letter_code
_entity_poly.pdbx_strand_id
1 'polypeptide(L)' 'SALGMAAFWSSPPIVYSDEMREWSGLRDKGRCLGIFYVGWPRSDAWPEGTRGDMASKVIWESE' A
#
# COMPACT_ATOMS: atom_id res chain seq x y z
N SER A 1 -14.39 -13.74 0.15
CA SER A 1 -14.92 -12.39 0.35
C SER A 1 -13.89 -11.59 1.13
N ALA A 2 -13.35 -10.52 0.55
CA ALA A 2 -12.94 -9.35 1.33
C ALA A 2 -14.24 -8.58 1.60
N LEU A 3 -14.47 -8.15 2.84
CA LEU A 3 -15.75 -7.78 3.47
C LEU A 3 -16.54 -6.59 2.85
N GLY A 4 -16.40 -6.32 1.55
CA GLY A 4 -16.91 -5.12 0.88
C GLY A 4 -16.12 -3.85 1.21
N MET A 5 -14.99 -3.99 1.90
CA MET A 5 -14.14 -2.87 2.31
C MET A 5 -13.16 -2.49 1.20
N ALA A 6 -12.88 -1.19 1.11
CA ALA A 6 -11.80 -0.63 0.31
C ALA A 6 -10.58 -0.35 1.19
N ALA A 7 -9.41 -0.27 0.56
CA ALA A 7 -8.18 0.09 1.23
C ALA A 7 -7.32 1.04 0.40
N PHE A 8 -6.53 1.85 1.09
CA PHE A 8 -5.53 2.75 0.50
C PHE A 8 -4.21 2.62 1.27
N TRP A 9 -3.11 2.46 0.54
CA TRP A 9 -1.76 2.47 1.12
C TRP A 9 -1.13 3.83 0.88
N SER A 10 -0.59 4.44 1.93
CA SER A 10 0.22 5.66 1.82
C SER A 10 1.58 5.46 2.48
N SER A 11 2.64 5.98 1.86
CA SER A 11 3.99 6.04 2.43
C SER A 11 4.48 7.50 2.51
N PRO A 12 3.79 8.38 3.25
CA PRO A 12 4.16 9.80 3.32
C PRO A 12 5.47 9.95 4.11
N PRO A 13 6.28 11.00 3.88
CA PRO A 13 7.58 11.16 4.52
C PRO A 13 7.57 11.03 6.06
N ILE A 14 6.48 11.46 6.70
CA ILE A 14 6.28 11.36 8.15
C ILE A 14 6.36 9.93 8.69
N VAL A 15 6.03 8.89 7.90
CA VAL A 15 6.10 7.50 8.40
C VAL A 15 7.54 7.06 8.72
N TYR A 16 8.53 7.76 8.18
CA TYR A 16 9.94 7.45 8.41
C TYR A 16 10.58 8.31 9.52
N SER A 17 9.81 9.17 10.18
CA SER A 17 10.33 10.06 11.24
C SER A 17 10.56 9.31 12.55
N ASP A 18 11.45 9.87 13.38
CA ASP A 18 11.71 9.31 14.71
C ASP A 18 10.46 9.42 15.61
N GLU A 19 9.68 10.49 15.46
CA GLU A 19 8.41 10.68 16.18
C GLU A 19 7.39 9.61 15.83
N MET A 20 7.28 9.21 14.55
CA MET A 20 6.40 8.10 14.17
C MET A 20 6.89 6.78 14.75
N ARG A 21 8.20 6.54 14.75
CA ARG A 21 8.79 5.32 15.35
C ARG A 21 8.49 5.26 16.86
N GLU A 22 8.69 6.37 17.57
CA GLU A 22 8.41 6.48 19.00
C GLU A 22 6.91 6.30 19.27
N TRP A 23 6.05 7.03 18.55
CA TRP A 23 4.60 6.96 18.71
C TRP A 23 4.04 5.56 18.46
N SER A 24 4.56 4.85 17.46
CA SER A 24 4.11 3.50 17.12
C SER A 24 4.66 2.40 18.04
N GLY A 25 5.57 2.73 18.97
CA GLY A 25 6.19 1.76 19.87
C GLY A 25 7.08 0.73 19.14
N LEU A 26 7.55 1.05 17.94
CA LEU A 26 8.44 0.19 17.17
C LEU A 26 9.82 0.14 17.85
N ARG A 27 10.29 -1.07 18.19
CA ARG A 27 11.63 -1.31 18.77
C ARG A 27 12.75 -0.95 17.80
N ASP A 28 13.98 -0.82 18.28
CA ASP A 28 15.17 -0.24 17.62
C ASP A 28 15.31 -0.39 16.09
N LYS A 29 15.03 -1.57 15.51
CA LYS A 29 15.15 -1.80 14.05
C LYS A 29 13.82 -1.76 13.27
N GLY A 30 12.71 -1.53 13.97
CA GLY A 30 11.39 -1.38 13.40
C GLY A 30 11.27 -0.08 12.63
N ARG A 31 10.67 -0.15 11.43
CA ARG A 31 10.40 1.01 10.58
C ARG A 31 8.93 0.98 10.17
N CYS A 32 8.24 2.10 10.29
CA CYS A 32 6.92 2.26 9.69
C CYS A 32 7.13 2.54 8.20
N LEU A 33 6.62 1.64 7.35
CA LEU A 33 6.76 1.75 5.88
C LEU A 33 5.57 2.45 5.23
N GLY A 34 4.49 2.60 5.97
CA GLY A 34 3.26 3.19 5.46
C GLY A 34 2.09 3.04 6.41
N ILE A 35 1.01 3.69 6.03
CA ILE A 35 -0.29 3.65 6.71
C ILE A 35 -1.25 2.94 5.77
N PHE A 36 -1.92 1.92 6.30
CA PHE A 36 -2.94 1.16 5.58
C PHE A 36 -4.33 1.62 6.05
N TYR A 37 -4.96 2.47 5.26
CA TYR A 37 -6.31 2.97 5.52
C TYR A 37 -7.31 1.93 5.03
N VAL A 38 -8.28 1.55 5.86
CA VAL A 38 -9.31 0.56 5.52
C VAL A 38 -10.67 1.09 5.94
N GLY A 39 -11.69 0.89 5.11
CA GLY A 39 -13.06 1.29 5.45
C GLY A 39 -14.08 0.85 4.41
N TRP A 40 -15.35 1.16 4.67
CA TRP A 40 -16.41 0.97 3.68
C TRP A 40 -16.37 2.11 2.66
N PRO A 41 -16.32 1.80 1.35
CA PRO A 41 -16.31 2.84 0.34
C PRO A 41 -17.64 3.59 0.35
N ARG A 42 -17.59 4.89 0.10
CA ARG A 42 -18.79 5.75 0.04
C ARG A 42 -19.67 5.43 -1.17
N SER A 43 -19.08 4.88 -2.22
CA SER A 43 -19.74 4.52 -3.47
C SER A 43 -19.23 3.18 -3.98
N ASP A 44 -20.02 2.55 -4.84
CA ASP A 44 -19.63 1.31 -5.55
C ASP A 44 -18.70 1.57 -6.75
N ALA A 45 -18.36 2.84 -6.99
CA ALA A 45 -17.47 3.23 -8.08
C ALA A 45 -16.01 2.94 -7.69
N TRP A 46 -15.44 1.89 -8.29
CA TRP A 46 -14.03 1.54 -8.11
C TRP A 46 -13.13 2.35 -9.05
N PRO A 47 -11.92 2.75 -8.61
CA PRO A 47 -10.97 3.43 -9.48
C PRO A 47 -10.49 2.51 -10.58
N GLU A 48 -10.31 3.06 -11.77
CA GLU A 48 -9.70 2.34 -12.89
C GLU A 48 -8.19 2.18 -12.67
N GLY A 49 -7.69 0.96 -12.90
CA GLY A 49 -6.27 0.66 -12.73
C GLY A 49 -5.42 1.27 -13.83
N THR A 50 -4.34 1.95 -13.48
CA THR A 50 -3.39 2.55 -14.43
C THR A 50 -2.32 1.57 -14.92
N ARG A 51 -2.60 0.27 -14.94
CA ARG A 51 -1.62 -0.76 -15.31
C ARG A 51 -1.36 -0.73 -16.82
N GLY A 52 -0.09 -0.81 -17.22
CA GLY A 52 0.31 -1.00 -18.61
C GLY A 52 0.38 -2.47 -19.01
N ASP A 53 0.69 -2.73 -20.28
CA ASP A 53 0.84 -4.07 -20.82
C ASP A 53 1.95 -4.86 -20.10
N MET A 54 1.63 -6.09 -19.72
CA MET A 54 2.56 -7.05 -19.10
C MET A 54 3.77 -7.33 -19.99
N ALA A 55 3.61 -7.34 -21.32
CA ALA A 55 4.70 -7.56 -22.27
C ALA A 55 5.85 -6.55 -22.10
N SER A 56 5.58 -5.36 -21.56
CA SER A 56 6.62 -4.36 -21.26
C SER A 56 7.48 -4.68 -20.03
N LYS A 57 7.08 -5.69 -19.23
CA LYS A 57 7.70 -6.05 -17.95
C LYS A 57 8.12 -7.51 -17.85
N VAL A 58 7.84 -8.33 -18.87
CA VAL A 58 8.07 -9.78 -18.83
C VAL A 58 8.92 -10.21 -20.03
N ILE A 59 9.95 -10.99 -19.75
CA ILE A 59 10.77 -11.70 -20.75
C ILE A 59 10.47 -13.19 -20.59
N TRP A 60 10.15 -13.84 -21.70
CA TRP A 60 9.92 -15.28 -21.74
C TRP A 60 11.17 -15.96 -22.31
N GLU A 61 11.68 -16.97 -21.61
CA GLU A 61 12.81 -17.78 -22.04
C GLU A 61 12.30 -19.20 -22.29
N SER A 62 12.70 -19.81 -23.40
CA SER A 62 12.52 -21.23 -23.67
C SER A 62 13.87 -21.95 -23.53
N GLU A 63 13.83 -23.25 -23.24
CA GLU A 63 15.02 -24.11 -23.29
C GLU A 63 15.66 -24.18 -24.68
#